data_AF-A0A256H637-F1
#
_entry.id   AF-A0A256H637-F1
#
_cell.length_a   1.000
_cell.length_b   1.000
_cell.length_c   1.000
_cell.angle_alpha   90.00
_cell.angle_beta   90.00
_cell.angle_gamma   90.00
#
_symmetry.space_group_name_H-M   'P 1'
#
loop_
_entity.id
_entity.type
_entity.pdbx_description
1 polymer ?
#
loop_
_entity_poly.entity_id
_entity_poly.type
_entity_poly.pdbx_seq_one_letter_code
_entity_poly.pdbx_strand_id
1 'polypeptide(L)'
;MKRRRALSVVGLSALPLSGCLDSVGRDGTPGDPGSGDGRSVTASLSRVAGDGAIGFSCDVRRSEIGEGSPAVVELTARNETEREIEYVTGAPEPFGVLYDPDAPAAILWTEKYVESQHVETEGRRVTGGDDIGISVALAPGGSRSETYEFAAPPGSYSIRQTGNPITLGEETYELRIDVAEA
;
A
#
# COMPACT_ATOMS: atom_id res chain seq x y z
N MET A 1 35.98 -10.20 42.20
CA MET A 1 36.30 -8.80 42.56
C MET A 1 35.07 -7.92 42.33
N LYS A 2 34.76 -7.08 43.33
CA LYS A 2 33.89 -5.87 43.36
C LYS A 2 32.44 -5.91 42.83
N ARG A 3 31.52 -5.89 43.81
CA ARG A 3 30.15 -5.33 43.77
C ARG A 3 30.16 -3.83 43.42
N ARG A 4 29.04 -3.31 42.89
CA ARG A 4 28.36 -2.07 43.37
C ARG A 4 27.00 -1.83 42.70
N ARG A 5 26.01 -1.53 43.56
CA ARG A 5 24.69 -0.91 43.31
C ARG A 5 24.83 0.63 43.38
N ALA A 6 23.92 1.36 42.72
CA ALA A 6 23.30 2.64 43.11
C ALA A 6 22.20 2.93 42.06
N LEU A 7 20.90 3.15 42.28
CA LEU A 7 20.04 3.97 43.17
C LEU A 7 20.10 5.50 42.93
N SER A 8 18.96 5.98 42.39
CA SER A 8 18.24 7.26 42.52
C SER A 8 18.91 8.60 42.21
N VAL A 9 18.17 9.48 41.51
CA VAL A 9 17.80 10.82 41.98
C VAL A 9 16.52 11.30 41.27
N VAL A 10 15.59 11.85 42.06
CA VAL A 10 14.41 12.62 41.67
C VAL A 10 14.82 14.08 41.42
N GLY A 11 14.24 14.74 40.42
CA GLY A 11 14.35 16.19 40.24
C GLY A 11 13.09 16.78 39.61
N LEU A 12 12.19 17.30 40.46
CA LEU A 12 11.17 18.30 40.09
C LEU A 12 11.83 19.68 40.13
N SER A 13 11.56 20.54 39.15
CA SER A 13 11.44 22.01 39.32
C SER A 13 10.92 22.66 38.04
N ALA A 14 9.94 23.55 38.22
CA ALA A 14 9.20 24.29 37.21
C ALA A 14 9.76 25.71 36.99
N LEU A 15 9.43 26.32 35.84
CA LEU A 15 8.79 27.63 35.63
C LEU A 15 9.30 28.41 34.38
N PRO A 16 8.45 29.29 33.81
CA PRO A 16 8.48 29.71 32.42
C PRO A 16 9.20 31.05 32.22
N LEU A 17 9.66 31.30 30.99
CA LEU A 17 10.03 32.63 30.53
C LEU A 17 9.14 33.02 29.35
N SER A 18 8.29 34.01 29.59
CA SER A 18 7.67 34.85 28.57
C SER A 18 8.74 35.50 27.70
N GLY A 19 8.53 35.45 26.39
CA GLY A 19 9.18 36.32 25.42
C GLY A 19 8.20 36.61 24.30
N CYS A 20 7.47 37.72 24.42
CA CYS A 20 6.64 38.27 23.34
C CYS A 20 7.57 38.84 22.27
N LEU A 21 7.43 38.37 21.03
CA LEU A 21 7.94 39.05 19.86
C LEU A 21 6.78 39.15 18.87
N ASP A 22 6.18 40.33 18.87
CA ASP A 22 5.22 40.79 17.89
C ASP A 22 6.00 41.27 16.66
N SER A 23 5.76 40.67 15.51
CA SER A 23 6.08 41.28 14.22
C SER A 23 4.86 41.19 13.33
N VAL A 24 4.07 42.27 13.37
CA VAL A 24 3.16 42.71 12.31
C VAL A 24 3.86 42.61 10.95
N GLY A 25 3.23 41.89 10.02
CA GLY A 25 3.66 41.85 8.64
C GLY A 25 2.77 40.97 7.76
N ARG A 26 1.87 41.63 7.04
CA ARG A 26 1.44 41.31 5.67
C ARG A 26 0.10 40.56 5.50
N ASP A 27 -0.88 41.37 5.08
CA ASP A 27 -2.00 41.08 4.18
C ASP A 27 -2.65 39.69 4.33
N GLY A 28 -3.68 39.65 5.17
CA GLY A 28 -4.62 38.55 5.24
C GLY A 28 -5.46 38.49 3.97
N THR A 29 -4.96 37.76 2.97
CA THR A 29 -5.85 36.78 2.37
C THR A 29 -5.68 35.53 3.22
N PRO A 30 -6.71 35.05 3.94
CA PRO A 30 -6.72 33.66 4.35
C PRO A 30 -6.63 32.89 3.03
N GLY A 31 -5.44 32.40 2.69
CA GLY A 31 -5.36 31.24 1.84
C GLY A 31 -6.21 30.22 2.57
N ASP A 32 -7.35 29.89 1.97
CA ASP A 32 -8.19 28.79 2.38
C ASP A 32 -7.23 27.64 2.74
N PRO A 33 -7.12 27.24 4.03
CA PRO A 33 -6.53 25.96 4.30
C PRO A 33 -7.55 25.02 3.69
N GLY A 34 -7.31 24.60 2.43
CA GLY A 34 -8.17 23.67 1.73
C GLY A 34 -8.53 22.61 2.74
N SER A 35 -9.79 22.66 3.19
CA SER A 35 -10.33 21.67 4.11
C SER A 35 -10.34 20.42 3.29
N GLY A 36 -9.19 19.73 3.31
CA GLY A 36 -9.10 18.42 2.74
C GLY A 36 -10.06 17.60 3.58
N ASP A 37 -11.19 17.23 2.98
CA ASP A 37 -11.88 15.98 3.26
C ASP A 37 -10.93 14.82 2.88
N GLY A 38 -9.72 14.89 3.45
CA GLY A 38 -8.59 14.05 3.13
C GLY A 38 -8.91 12.70 3.69
N ARG A 39 -8.72 11.66 2.89
CA ARG A 39 -8.82 10.30 3.39
C ARG A 39 -7.41 9.76 3.57
N SER A 40 -7.22 8.83 4.49
CA SER A 40 -5.94 8.15 4.67
C SER A 40 -6.10 6.66 4.49
N VAL A 41 -5.07 6.03 3.95
CA VAL A 41 -5.01 4.60 3.64
C VAL A 41 -4.07 3.91 4.60
N THR A 42 -4.54 2.80 5.16
CA THR A 42 -3.69 1.78 5.78
C THR A 42 -3.89 0.46 5.06
N ALA A 43 -2.81 -0.34 4.94
CA ALA A 43 -2.88 -1.64 4.31
C ALA A 43 -2.34 -2.71 5.28
N SER A 44 -2.98 -3.87 5.25
CA SER A 44 -2.54 -5.05 5.99
C SER A 44 -2.51 -6.25 5.06
N LEU A 45 -1.43 -7.02 5.15
CA LEU A 45 -1.19 -8.20 4.32
C LEU A 45 -0.94 -9.39 5.24
N SER A 46 -1.61 -10.50 4.99
CA SER A 46 -1.44 -11.74 5.75
C SER A 46 -1.29 -12.94 4.82
N ARG A 47 -0.37 -13.84 5.14
CA ARG A 47 -0.25 -15.14 4.49
C ARG A 47 -1.31 -16.07 5.10
N VAL A 48 -2.11 -16.72 4.25
CA VAL A 48 -3.15 -17.66 4.68
C VAL A 48 -2.80 -19.12 4.38
N ALA A 49 -2.00 -19.37 3.34
CA ALA A 49 -1.51 -20.70 2.98
C ALA A 49 -0.14 -20.60 2.31
N GLY A 50 0.59 -21.72 2.29
CA GLY A 50 1.92 -21.84 1.71
C GLY A 50 2.98 -22.35 2.67
N ASP A 51 4.16 -22.66 2.13
CA ASP A 51 5.34 -23.13 2.86
C ASP A 51 6.36 -22.00 3.12
N GLY A 52 6.14 -20.84 2.53
CA GLY A 52 6.97 -19.65 2.63
C GLY A 52 8.02 -19.47 1.55
N ALA A 53 7.94 -20.21 0.44
CA ALA A 53 8.86 -20.07 -0.68
C ALA A 53 8.84 -18.68 -1.32
N ILE A 54 7.67 -18.04 -1.35
CA ILE A 54 7.50 -16.63 -1.75
C ILE A 54 7.21 -15.80 -0.50
N GLY A 55 7.93 -14.70 -0.33
CA GLY A 55 7.59 -13.60 0.56
C GLY A 55 6.80 -12.57 -0.22
N PHE A 56 5.71 -12.06 0.35
CA PHE A 56 4.92 -10.98 -0.24
C PHE A 56 4.77 -9.86 0.77
N SER A 57 5.03 -8.62 0.34
CA SER A 57 4.92 -7.42 1.19
C SER A 57 4.06 -6.36 0.52
N CYS A 58 3.48 -5.50 1.37
CA CYS A 58 2.70 -4.34 0.97
C CYS A 58 3.21 -3.12 1.74
N ASP A 59 3.67 -2.11 1.02
CA ASP A 59 4.24 -0.88 1.55
C ASP A 59 3.39 0.32 1.12
N VAL A 60 2.78 1.03 2.07
CA VAL A 60 2.09 2.29 1.78
C VAL A 60 3.14 3.40 1.62
N ARG A 61 3.41 3.81 0.38
CA ARG A 61 4.39 4.85 0.03
C ARG A 61 3.84 6.26 0.22
N ARG A 62 2.54 6.43 0.02
CA ARG A 62 1.76 7.65 0.34
C ARG A 62 0.40 7.23 0.87
N SER A 63 0.04 7.73 2.04
CA SER A 63 -1.19 7.31 2.71
C SER A 63 -2.39 8.19 2.34
N GLU A 64 -2.15 9.43 1.95
CA GLU A 64 -3.19 10.44 1.81
C GLU A 64 -3.88 10.35 0.43
N ILE A 65 -5.21 10.43 0.45
CA ILE A 65 -6.06 10.61 -0.72
C ILE A 65 -6.64 12.02 -0.66
N GLY A 66 -6.32 12.83 -1.68
CA GLY A 66 -6.87 14.16 -1.90
C GLY A 66 -7.55 14.29 -3.27
N GLU A 67 -8.06 15.48 -3.56
CA GLU A 67 -8.61 15.77 -4.89
C GLU A 67 -7.54 15.58 -5.97
N GLY A 68 -7.77 14.63 -6.90
CA GLY A 68 -6.82 14.30 -7.96
C GLY A 68 -5.49 13.68 -7.48
N SER A 69 -5.33 13.38 -6.19
CA SER A 69 -4.11 12.80 -5.62
C SER A 69 -4.44 11.49 -4.89
N PRO A 70 -4.30 10.32 -5.55
CA PRO A 70 -4.52 9.04 -4.90
C PRO A 70 -3.41 8.70 -3.90
N ALA A 71 -3.70 7.76 -3.00
CA ALA A 71 -2.68 7.09 -2.19
C ALA A 71 -1.80 6.21 -3.10
N VAL A 72 -0.60 5.87 -2.61
CA VAL A 72 0.36 5.06 -3.36
C VAL A 72 0.76 3.85 -2.52
N VAL A 73 0.57 2.65 -3.07
CA VAL A 73 0.87 1.36 -2.45
C VAL A 73 1.82 0.60 -3.35
N GLU A 74 2.90 0.05 -2.79
CA GLU A 74 3.81 -0.83 -3.50
C GLU A 74 3.65 -2.26 -3.00
N LEU A 75 3.53 -3.20 -3.92
CA LEU A 75 3.53 -4.63 -3.63
C LEU A 75 4.85 -5.24 -4.09
N THR A 76 5.42 -6.15 -3.31
CA THR A 76 6.67 -6.83 -3.67
C THR A 76 6.57 -8.32 -3.38
N ALA A 77 6.81 -9.14 -4.41
CA ALA A 77 7.02 -10.58 -4.27
C ALA A 77 8.51 -10.88 -4.32
N ARG A 78 8.98 -11.73 -3.41
CA ARG A 78 10.38 -12.10 -3.25
C ARG A 78 10.53 -13.60 -3.12
N ASN A 79 11.50 -14.16 -3.81
CA ASN A 79 11.88 -15.56 -3.65
C ASN A 79 12.74 -15.72 -2.40
N GLU A 80 12.24 -16.47 -1.42
CA GLU A 80 12.93 -16.74 -0.15
C GLU A 80 13.72 -18.06 -0.18
N THR A 81 13.84 -18.67 -1.35
CA THR A 81 14.56 -19.92 -1.57
C THR A 81 15.90 -19.70 -2.29
N GLU A 82 16.71 -20.76 -2.33
CA GLU A 82 18.00 -20.78 -3.04
C GLU A 82 17.89 -21.29 -4.49
N ARG A 83 16.67 -21.47 -5.02
CA ARG A 83 16.41 -21.95 -6.38
C ARG A 83 15.51 -20.98 -7.11
N GLU A 84 15.57 -20.98 -8.44
CA GLU A 84 14.58 -20.24 -9.22
C GLU A 84 13.20 -20.85 -8.99
N ILE A 85 12.21 -19.98 -8.84
CA ILE A 85 10.80 -20.34 -8.71
C ILE A 85 9.99 -19.51 -9.69
N GLU A 86 8.84 -20.05 -10.06
CA GLU A 86 7.87 -19.35 -10.91
C GLU A 86 6.52 -19.33 -10.20
N TYR A 87 5.75 -18.28 -10.46
CA TYR A 87 4.34 -18.23 -10.13
C TYR A 87 3.54 -17.77 -11.34
N VAL A 88 2.27 -18.18 -11.38
CA VAL A 88 1.33 -17.75 -12.41
C VAL A 88 0.51 -16.59 -11.85
N THR A 89 0.38 -15.54 -12.64
CA THR A 89 -0.49 -14.39 -12.38
C THR A 89 -1.48 -14.22 -13.53
N GLY A 90 -2.53 -13.41 -13.33
CA GLY A 90 -3.27 -12.83 -14.45
C GLY A 90 -2.49 -11.71 -15.14
N ALA A 91 -3.02 -11.24 -16.29
CA ALA A 91 -2.49 -10.05 -16.95
C ALA A 91 -2.85 -8.75 -16.20
N PRO A 92 -1.98 -7.74 -16.19
CA PRO A 92 -0.58 -7.77 -16.61
C PRO A 92 0.35 -8.31 -15.50
N GLU A 93 1.57 -8.72 -15.86
CA GLU A 93 2.61 -8.96 -14.87
C GLU A 93 2.94 -7.69 -14.04
N PRO A 94 3.35 -7.82 -12.77
CA PRO A 94 3.64 -9.08 -12.07
C PRO A 94 2.47 -9.67 -11.27
N PHE A 95 1.39 -8.92 -11.00
CA PHE A 95 0.34 -9.37 -10.06
C PHE A 95 -1.08 -9.41 -10.64
N GLY A 96 -1.22 -9.13 -11.93
CA GLY A 96 -2.53 -9.09 -12.59
C GLY A 96 -3.35 -7.89 -12.14
N VAL A 97 -4.65 -7.93 -12.46
CA VAL A 97 -5.60 -6.93 -11.99
C VAL A 97 -6.00 -7.21 -10.54
N LEU A 98 -5.77 -6.20 -9.68
CA LEU A 98 -6.03 -6.28 -8.24
C LEU A 98 -7.13 -5.30 -7.81
N TYR A 99 -8.28 -5.81 -7.36
CA TYR A 99 -9.44 -5.01 -6.97
C TYR A 99 -10.29 -5.69 -5.89
N ASP A 100 -11.16 -4.93 -5.25
CA ASP A 100 -12.21 -5.48 -4.40
C ASP A 100 -13.40 -5.96 -5.26
N PRO A 101 -13.77 -7.26 -5.23
CA PRO A 101 -14.87 -7.78 -6.05
C PRO A 101 -16.25 -7.21 -5.69
N ASP A 102 -16.46 -6.81 -4.44
CA ASP A 102 -17.71 -6.23 -3.95
C ASP A 102 -17.75 -4.70 -4.18
N ALA A 103 -16.59 -4.09 -4.41
CA ALA A 103 -16.45 -2.68 -4.77
C ALA A 103 -15.43 -2.50 -5.92
N PRO A 104 -15.79 -2.79 -7.19
CA PRO A 104 -14.83 -2.79 -8.30
C PRO A 104 -14.10 -1.48 -8.60
N ALA A 105 -14.58 -0.36 -8.04
CA ALA A 105 -13.89 0.93 -8.10
C ALA A 105 -12.71 1.03 -7.11
N ALA A 106 -12.66 0.20 -6.06
CA ALA A 106 -11.53 0.04 -5.16
C ALA A 106 -10.50 -0.89 -5.81
N ILE A 107 -9.80 -0.34 -6.80
CA ILE A 107 -8.77 -1.01 -7.60
C ILE A 107 -7.40 -0.46 -7.24
N LEU A 108 -6.41 -1.35 -7.14
CA LEU A 108 -5.00 -0.96 -7.17
C LEU A 108 -4.64 -0.66 -8.63
N TRP A 109 -4.70 0.61 -9.00
CA TRP A 109 -4.54 1.09 -10.37
C TRP A 109 -3.07 1.23 -10.76
N THR A 110 -2.72 0.82 -11.98
CA THR A 110 -1.42 1.08 -12.61
C THR A 110 -1.61 1.31 -14.11
N GLU A 111 -0.75 2.12 -14.72
CA GLU A 111 -0.80 2.40 -16.16
C GLU A 111 -0.58 1.14 -17.01
N LYS A 112 0.04 0.09 -16.45
CA LYS A 112 0.17 -1.20 -17.13
C LYS A 112 -1.17 -1.84 -17.51
N TYR A 113 -2.27 -1.49 -16.82
CA TYR A 113 -3.60 -1.95 -17.23
C TYR A 113 -4.04 -1.34 -18.56
N VAL A 114 -3.64 -0.09 -18.84
CA VAL A 114 -3.93 0.60 -20.10
C VAL A 114 -2.99 0.11 -21.21
N GLU A 115 -1.74 -0.16 -20.86
CA GLU A 115 -0.72 -0.63 -21.81
C GLU A 115 -0.90 -2.10 -22.22
N SER A 116 -1.55 -2.90 -21.37
CA SER A 116 -1.78 -4.32 -21.61
C SER A 116 -2.82 -4.54 -22.72
N GLN A 117 -2.45 -5.30 -23.75
CA GLN A 117 -3.39 -5.76 -24.77
C GLN A 117 -4.45 -6.76 -24.25
N HIS A 118 -4.29 -7.25 -23.01
CA HIS A 118 -5.13 -8.26 -22.39
C HIS A 118 -6.08 -7.69 -21.32
N VAL A 119 -6.04 -6.38 -21.09
CA VAL A 119 -6.90 -5.70 -20.12
C VAL A 119 -7.65 -4.59 -20.84
N GLU A 120 -8.97 -4.59 -20.71
CA GLU A 120 -9.81 -3.54 -21.26
C GLU A 120 -10.08 -2.50 -20.17
N THR A 121 -9.86 -1.23 -20.50
CA THR A 121 -10.04 -0.12 -19.56
C THR A 121 -10.92 0.98 -20.13
N GLU A 122 -11.70 1.62 -19.26
CA GLU A 122 -12.40 2.87 -19.53
C GLU A 122 -12.05 3.88 -18.44
N GLY A 123 -11.18 4.83 -18.77
CA GLY A 123 -10.56 5.69 -17.75
C GLY A 123 -9.82 4.84 -16.71
N ARG A 124 -10.07 5.09 -15.42
CA ARG A 124 -9.45 4.35 -14.30
C ARG A 124 -10.26 3.15 -13.82
N ARG A 125 -10.92 2.46 -14.75
CA ARG A 125 -11.72 1.26 -14.48
C ARG A 125 -11.32 0.16 -15.44
N VAL A 126 -11.19 -1.05 -14.94
CA VAL A 126 -11.11 -2.27 -15.76
C VAL A 126 -12.52 -2.73 -16.10
N THR A 127 -12.80 -2.89 -17.39
CA THR A 127 -14.13 -3.29 -17.91
C THR A 127 -14.17 -4.74 -18.38
N GLY A 128 -13.00 -5.32 -18.61
CA GLY A 128 -12.83 -6.67 -19.12
C GLY A 128 -11.36 -7.06 -19.15
N GLY A 129 -11.09 -8.32 -19.46
CA GLY A 129 -9.74 -8.82 -19.63
C GLY A 129 -9.76 -10.27 -20.08
N ASP A 130 -8.70 -10.68 -20.75
CA ASP A 130 -8.51 -12.07 -21.14
C ASP A 130 -8.20 -12.92 -19.91
N ASP A 131 -8.82 -14.08 -19.81
CA ASP A 131 -8.48 -15.09 -18.81
C ASP A 131 -7.22 -15.85 -19.26
N ILE A 132 -6.05 -15.24 -19.01
CA ILE A 132 -4.74 -15.81 -19.32
C ILE A 132 -3.84 -15.87 -18.10
N GLY A 133 -3.12 -17.00 -17.97
CA GLY A 133 -2.04 -17.15 -17.00
C GLY A 133 -0.71 -16.66 -17.59
N ILE A 134 -0.08 -15.70 -16.93
CA ILE A 134 1.27 -15.22 -17.22
C ILE A 134 2.22 -15.79 -16.17
N SER A 135 3.26 -16.50 -16.60
CA SER A 135 4.32 -16.98 -15.70
C SER A 135 5.32 -15.88 -15.39
N VAL A 136 5.61 -15.66 -14.11
CA VAL A 136 6.63 -14.72 -13.63
C VAL A 136 7.71 -15.51 -12.91
N ALA A 137 8.94 -15.41 -13.41
CA ALA A 137 10.11 -16.04 -12.81
C ALA A 137 10.79 -15.14 -11.76
N LEU A 138 11.15 -15.74 -10.63
CA LEU A 138 11.96 -15.14 -9.58
C LEU A 138 13.24 -15.96 -9.38
N ALA A 139 14.38 -15.37 -9.73
CA ALA A 139 15.69 -15.90 -9.40
C ALA A 139 15.86 -16.08 -7.87
N PRO A 140 16.79 -16.92 -7.39
CA PRO A 140 17.07 -17.07 -5.96
C PRO A 140 17.30 -15.72 -5.27
N GLY A 141 16.55 -15.43 -4.20
CA GLY A 141 16.62 -14.14 -3.49
C GLY A 141 16.10 -12.92 -4.26
N GLY A 142 15.70 -13.09 -5.52
CA GLY A 142 15.21 -12.03 -6.40
C GLY A 142 13.78 -11.59 -6.09
N SER A 143 13.41 -10.41 -6.57
CA SER A 143 12.08 -9.84 -6.37
C SER A 143 11.45 -9.27 -7.63
N ARG A 144 10.13 -9.08 -7.57
CA ARG A 144 9.33 -8.26 -8.49
C ARG A 144 8.47 -7.34 -7.66
N SER A 145 8.41 -6.08 -8.06
CA SER A 145 7.65 -5.04 -7.37
C SER A 145 6.78 -4.30 -8.37
N GLU A 146 5.63 -3.82 -7.92
CA GLU A 146 4.76 -2.94 -8.69
C GLU A 146 4.16 -1.88 -7.79
N THR A 147 4.09 -0.66 -8.30
CA THR A 147 3.49 0.47 -7.59
C THR A 147 2.11 0.75 -8.15
N TYR A 148 1.17 0.93 -7.24
CA TYR A 148 -0.22 1.15 -7.52
C TYR A 148 -0.70 2.44 -6.88
N GLU A 149 -1.61 3.09 -7.58
CA GLU A 149 -2.39 4.18 -7.06
C GLU A 149 -3.73 3.63 -6.53
N PHE A 150 -4.17 4.15 -5.39
CA PHE A 150 -5.43 3.73 -4.77
C PHE A 150 -6.25 4.94 -4.31
N ALA A 151 -7.53 4.94 -4.67
CA ALA A 151 -8.50 5.91 -4.19
C ALA A 151 -9.87 5.26 -4.09
N ALA A 152 -10.47 5.31 -2.91
CA ALA A 152 -11.82 4.84 -2.65
C ALA A 152 -12.49 5.70 -1.57
N PRO A 153 -13.82 5.67 -1.43
CA PRO A 153 -14.51 6.21 -0.26
C PRO A 153 -13.99 5.58 1.06
N PRO A 154 -14.33 6.14 2.22
CA PRO A 154 -14.03 5.49 3.49
C PRO A 154 -14.67 4.11 3.58
N GLY A 155 -13.94 3.14 4.13
CA GLY A 155 -14.38 1.75 4.21
C GLY A 155 -13.21 0.78 4.30
N SER A 156 -13.54 -0.51 4.34
CA SER A 156 -12.58 -1.62 4.36
C SER A 156 -12.74 -2.43 3.08
N TYR A 157 -11.63 -2.66 2.39
CA TYR A 157 -11.59 -3.30 1.09
C TYR A 157 -10.74 -4.57 1.12
N SER A 158 -11.26 -5.64 0.54
CA SER A 158 -10.55 -6.92 0.39
C SER A 158 -10.04 -7.06 -1.04
N ILE A 159 -8.78 -6.68 -1.24
CA ILE A 159 -8.16 -6.68 -2.56
C ILE A 159 -7.84 -8.12 -2.98
N ARG A 160 -8.30 -8.47 -4.18
CA ARG A 160 -8.22 -9.80 -4.77
C ARG A 160 -7.67 -9.74 -6.19
N GLN A 161 -7.13 -10.87 -6.64
CA GLN A 161 -6.67 -11.08 -8.00
C GLN A 161 -7.81 -11.71 -8.81
N THR A 162 -8.47 -10.93 -9.66
CA THR A 162 -9.60 -11.42 -10.49
C THR A 162 -10.67 -12.16 -9.67
N GLY A 163 -11.02 -11.62 -8.50
CA GLY A 163 -12.01 -12.21 -7.58
C GLY A 163 -11.50 -13.35 -6.68
N ASN A 164 -10.29 -13.87 -6.94
CA ASN A 164 -9.63 -14.90 -6.15
C ASN A 164 -8.65 -14.30 -5.12
N PRO A 165 -8.33 -15.01 -4.03
CA PRO A 165 -7.20 -14.65 -3.17
C PRO A 165 -5.91 -14.48 -3.98
N ILE A 166 -5.03 -13.58 -3.54
CA ILE A 166 -3.75 -13.35 -4.22
C ILE A 166 -2.90 -14.59 -4.04
N THR A 167 -2.62 -15.29 -5.13
CA THR A 167 -1.89 -16.57 -5.10
C THR A 167 -0.61 -16.45 -5.90
N LEU A 168 0.53 -16.71 -5.25
CA LEU A 168 1.86 -16.66 -5.83
C LEU A 168 2.52 -18.02 -5.61
N GLY A 169 2.46 -18.89 -6.64
CA GLY A 169 2.91 -20.28 -6.51
C GLY A 169 1.99 -21.05 -5.56
N GLU A 170 2.55 -21.64 -4.51
CA GLU A 170 1.78 -22.31 -3.45
C GLU A 170 1.37 -21.35 -2.31
N GLU A 171 1.85 -20.10 -2.35
CA GLU A 171 1.53 -19.09 -1.33
C GLU A 171 0.21 -18.41 -1.64
N THR A 172 -0.62 -18.23 -0.62
CA THR A 172 -1.86 -17.44 -0.72
C THR A 172 -1.86 -16.33 0.31
N TYR A 173 -2.29 -15.14 -0.11
CA TYR A 173 -2.33 -13.94 0.72
C TYR A 173 -3.70 -13.27 0.69
N GLU A 174 -4.04 -12.65 1.82
CA GLU A 174 -5.14 -11.71 1.95
C GLU A 174 -4.58 -10.29 2.15
N LEU A 175 -4.92 -9.41 1.22
CA LEU A 175 -4.64 -7.98 1.29
C LEU A 175 -5.91 -7.21 1.66
N ARG A 176 -5.86 -6.49 2.77
CA ARG A 176 -6.91 -5.55 3.18
C ARG A 176 -6.39 -4.13 3.13
N ILE A 177 -7.19 -3.24 2.57
CA ILE A 177 -6.93 -1.80 2.56
C ILE A 177 -8.09 -1.11 3.28
N ASP A 178 -7.77 -0.34 4.31
CA ASP A 178 -8.72 0.46 5.07
C ASP A 178 -8.53 1.94 4.74
N VAL A 179 -9.64 2.61 4.45
CA VAL A 179 -9.70 4.04 4.16
C VAL A 179 -10.47 4.72 5.27
N ALA A 180 -9.83 5.66 5.95
CA ALA A 180 -10.43 6.49 7.00
C ALA A 180 -10.57 7.94 6.53
N GLU A 181 -11.56 8.65 7.05
CA GLU A 181 -11.56 10.12 7.03
C GLU A 181 -10.37 10.63 7.88
N ALA A 182 -9.72 11.71 7.47
CA ALA A 182 -8.65 12.36 8.21
C ALA A 182 -9.14 13.21 9.39
#